data_AF-A0A2N1R4F5-F1
#
_entry.id   AF-A0A2N1R4F5-F1
#
_cell.length_a   1.000
_cell.length_b   1.000
_cell.length_c   1.000
_cell.angle_alpha   90.00
_cell.angle_beta   90.00
_cell.angle_gamma   90.00
#
_symmetry.space_group_name_H-M   'P 1'
#
loop_
_entity.id
_entity.type
_entity.pdbx_description
1 polymer ?
#
loop_
_entity_poly.entity_id
_entity_poly.type
_entity_poly.pdbx_seq_one_letter_code
_entity_poly.pdbx_strand_id
1 'polypeptide(L)'
;MDAHGFDEALDFAISMERAAVAFYAQLSAMASFAAQKSVLAEFLAMEEGHVTMLTGMKTRGAVKLSPKAAVDLGLARRLAAEEKPTAGMNFQDILSTAIKKEERSGSLYVDMAAASADTEARSIFERLAAEETRHKRYFEELYETEISRDN
;
A
#
# COMPACT_ATOMS: atom_id res chain seq x y z
N MET A 1 -15.81 -11.68 21.15
CA MET A 1 -15.75 -11.24 19.75
C MET A 1 -14.56 -10.31 19.60
N ASP A 2 -13.75 -10.49 18.58
CA ASP A 2 -12.41 -11.05 18.73
C ASP A 2 -11.33 -10.05 18.27
N ALA A 3 -10.33 -9.80 19.11
CA ALA A 3 -9.18 -8.93 18.80
C ALA A 3 -8.32 -9.42 17.61
N HIS A 4 -8.60 -10.62 17.08
CA HIS A 4 -7.85 -11.27 16.01
C HIS A 4 -7.97 -10.57 14.65
N GLY A 5 -9.13 -10.01 14.30
CA GLY A 5 -9.33 -9.44 12.95
C GLY A 5 -8.49 -8.19 12.65
N PHE A 6 -8.21 -7.36 13.66
CA PHE A 6 -7.40 -6.14 13.47
C PHE A 6 -5.90 -6.41 13.43
N ASP A 7 -5.43 -7.28 14.33
CA ASP A 7 -4.02 -7.67 14.38
C ASP A 7 -3.60 -8.30 13.06
N GLU A 8 -4.45 -9.18 12.53
CA GLU A 8 -4.24 -9.78 11.22
C GLU A 8 -4.39 -8.75 10.08
N ALA A 9 -5.21 -7.71 10.21
CA ALA A 9 -5.35 -6.65 9.21
C ALA A 9 -4.10 -5.75 9.17
N LEU A 10 -3.54 -5.45 10.33
CA LEU A 10 -2.23 -4.79 10.45
C LEU A 10 -1.11 -5.67 9.87
N ASP A 11 -1.11 -6.98 10.14
CA ASP A 11 -0.15 -7.90 9.51
C ASP A 11 -0.24 -7.88 8.00
N PHE A 12 -1.47 -7.84 7.49
CA PHE A 12 -1.71 -7.75 6.07
C PHE A 12 -1.22 -6.41 5.50
N ALA A 13 -1.57 -5.28 6.11
CA ALA A 13 -1.08 -3.96 5.72
C ALA A 13 0.46 -3.93 5.71
N ILE A 14 1.11 -4.37 6.79
CA ILE A 14 2.57 -4.47 6.89
C ILE A 14 3.16 -5.32 5.76
N SER A 15 2.50 -6.43 5.39
CA SER A 15 2.96 -7.26 4.29
C SER A 15 2.88 -6.55 2.93
N MET A 16 1.83 -5.75 2.69
CA MET A 16 1.70 -4.96 1.47
C MET A 16 2.74 -3.87 1.40
N GLU A 17 2.98 -3.14 2.50
CA GLU A 17 4.02 -2.12 2.56
C GLU A 17 5.42 -2.69 2.31
N ARG A 18 5.73 -3.87 2.88
CA ARG A 18 7.00 -4.56 2.59
C ARG A 18 7.10 -4.99 1.13
N ALA A 19 5.99 -5.41 0.53
CA ALA A 19 5.95 -5.76 -0.88
C ALA A 19 6.13 -4.52 -1.76
N ALA A 20 5.60 -3.36 -1.37
CA ALA A 20 5.81 -2.07 -2.03
C ALA A 20 7.28 -1.64 -1.95
N VAL A 21 7.91 -1.72 -0.77
CA VAL A 21 9.35 -1.48 -0.58
C VAL A 21 10.19 -2.33 -1.54
N ALA A 22 9.95 -3.65 -1.55
CA ALA A 22 10.67 -4.57 -2.42
C ALA A 22 10.45 -4.25 -3.91
N PHE A 23 9.22 -3.88 -4.27
CA PHE A 23 8.84 -3.53 -5.63
C PHE A 23 9.50 -2.22 -6.10
N TYR A 24 9.49 -1.17 -5.28
CA TYR A 24 10.14 0.10 -5.60
C TYR A 24 11.65 -0.02 -5.68
N ALA A 25 12.27 -0.84 -4.84
CA ALA A 25 13.70 -1.13 -4.93
C ALA A 25 14.06 -1.76 -6.29
N GLN A 26 13.24 -2.69 -6.78
CA GLN A 26 13.41 -3.29 -8.11
C GLN A 26 13.16 -2.28 -9.23
N LEU A 27 12.07 -1.51 -9.15
CA LEU A 27 11.71 -0.53 -10.17
C LEU A 27 12.77 0.59 -10.28
N SER A 28 13.32 1.04 -9.15
CA SER A 28 14.39 2.06 -9.14
C SER A 28 15.67 1.57 -9.82
N ALA A 29 15.97 0.27 -9.75
CA ALA A 29 17.08 -0.33 -10.49
C ALA A 29 16.84 -0.38 -12.02
N MET A 30 15.57 -0.44 -12.45
CA MET A 30 15.17 -0.47 -13.87
C MET A 30 14.93 0.93 -14.46
N ALA A 31 14.62 1.92 -13.63
CA ALA A 31 14.34 3.28 -14.06
C ALA A 31 15.55 3.86 -14.83
N SER A 32 15.28 4.48 -15.97
CA SER A 32 16.33 5.01 -16.86
C SER A 32 16.64 6.49 -16.58
N PHE A 33 15.70 7.24 -16.01
CA PHE A 33 15.83 8.69 -15.81
C PHE A 33 16.10 9.06 -14.36
N ALA A 34 16.98 10.05 -14.14
CA ALA A 34 17.37 10.50 -12.81
C ALA A 34 16.18 11.02 -11.97
N ALA A 35 15.21 11.69 -12.61
CA ALA A 35 14.01 12.19 -11.95
C ALA A 35 13.14 11.03 -11.40
N GLN A 36 12.93 9.98 -12.19
CA GLN A 36 12.18 8.78 -11.76
C GLN A 36 12.89 8.09 -10.59
N LYS A 37 14.22 7.96 -10.64
CA LYS A 37 15.00 7.38 -9.55
C LYS A 37 14.88 8.16 -8.25
N SER A 38 14.87 9.49 -8.31
CA SER A 38 14.70 10.34 -7.13
C SER A 38 13.34 10.12 -6.48
N VAL A 39 12.26 10.18 -7.27
CA VAL A 39 10.89 10.00 -6.75
C VAL A 39 10.70 8.59 -6.19
N LEU A 40 11.19 7.55 -6.88
CA LEU A 40 11.11 6.18 -6.40
C LEU A 40 11.90 5.96 -5.10
N ALA A 41 13.03 6.64 -4.92
CA ALA A 41 13.79 6.60 -3.67
C ALA A 41 13.05 7.30 -2.52
N GLU A 42 12.33 8.39 -2.80
CA GLU A 42 11.46 9.05 -1.82
C GLU A 42 10.30 8.14 -1.42
N PHE A 43 9.63 7.51 -2.39
CA PHE A 43 8.54 6.56 -2.11
C PHE A 43 9.04 5.36 -1.32
N LEU A 44 10.19 4.78 -1.69
CA LEU A 44 10.82 3.69 -0.93
C LEU A 44 10.98 4.05 0.55
N ALA A 45 11.51 5.24 0.84
CA ALA A 45 11.70 5.72 2.21
C ALA A 45 10.36 5.97 2.94
N MET A 46 9.32 6.41 2.22
CA MET A 46 7.97 6.55 2.77
C MET A 46 7.37 5.19 3.16
N GLU A 47 7.44 4.19 2.29
CA GLU A 47 6.90 2.85 2.59
C GLU A 47 7.66 2.17 3.74
N GLU A 48 8.97 2.35 3.84
CA GLU A 48 9.73 1.92 5.03
C GLU A 48 9.23 2.60 6.32
N GLY A 49 8.86 3.87 6.21
CA GLY A 49 8.19 4.63 7.26
C GLY A 49 6.81 4.05 7.61
N HIS A 50 6.00 3.69 6.63
CA HIS A 50 4.69 3.05 6.83
C HIS A 50 4.83 1.71 7.54
N VAL A 51 5.75 0.83 7.09
CA VAL A 51 6.07 -0.44 7.75
C VAL A 51 6.40 -0.21 9.22
N THR A 52 7.26 0.77 9.51
CA THR A 52 7.69 1.10 10.87
C THR A 52 6.51 1.58 11.71
N MET A 53 5.69 2.48 11.17
CA MET A 53 4.51 3.04 11.85
C MET A 53 3.50 1.94 12.20
N LEU A 54 3.11 1.12 11.23
CA LEU A 54 2.14 0.04 11.40
C LEU A 54 2.64 -1.05 12.36
N THR A 55 3.92 -1.41 12.27
CA THR A 55 4.55 -2.34 13.22
C THR A 55 4.51 -1.79 14.65
N GLY A 56 4.75 -0.48 14.80
CA GLY A 56 4.65 0.22 16.08
C GLY A 56 3.22 0.24 16.63
N MET A 57 2.22 0.50 15.77
CA MET A 57 0.80 0.43 16.14
C MET A 57 0.41 -0.96 16.64
N LYS A 58 0.85 -2.02 15.92
CA LYS A 58 0.63 -3.42 16.29
C LYS A 58 1.22 -3.72 17.67
N THR A 59 2.50 -3.38 17.86
CA THR A 59 3.24 -3.70 19.10
C THR A 59 2.64 -3.02 20.33
N ARG A 60 2.10 -1.80 20.20
CA ARG A 60 1.49 -1.07 21.31
C ARG A 60 0.12 -1.63 21.73
N GLY A 61 -0.51 -2.50 20.94
CA GLY A 61 -1.82 -3.08 21.26
C GLY A 61 -2.95 -2.06 21.45
N ALA A 62 -2.76 -0.82 20.96
CA ALA A 62 -3.56 0.34 21.34
C ALA A 62 -4.86 0.51 20.55
N VAL A 63 -5.17 -0.39 19.61
CA VAL A 63 -6.27 -0.14 18.67
C VAL A 63 -7.40 -1.12 18.88
N LYS A 64 -8.59 -0.58 19.17
CA LYS A 64 -9.83 -1.34 19.32
C LYS A 64 -10.70 -1.13 18.07
N LEU A 65 -11.13 -2.23 17.45
CA LEU A 65 -12.12 -2.20 16.37
C LEU A 65 -13.54 -2.41 16.90
N SER A 66 -14.52 -1.96 16.11
CA SER A 66 -15.89 -2.44 16.25
C SER A 66 -16.05 -3.88 15.73
N PRO A 67 -16.98 -4.69 16.26
CA PRO A 67 -17.22 -6.06 15.78
C PRO A 67 -17.62 -6.16 14.30
N LYS A 68 -18.38 -5.19 13.79
CA LYS A 68 -18.77 -5.12 12.37
C LYS A 68 -17.56 -4.92 11.46
N ALA A 69 -16.68 -4.00 11.86
CA ALA A 69 -15.45 -3.71 11.15
C ALA A 69 -14.49 -4.90 11.03
N ALA A 70 -14.38 -5.72 12.08
CA ALA A 70 -13.55 -6.92 12.05
C ALA A 70 -14.01 -7.95 11.01
N VAL A 71 -15.33 -8.07 10.80
CA VAL A 71 -15.92 -8.98 9.80
C VAL A 71 -15.70 -8.43 8.38
N ASP A 72 -15.93 -7.14 8.17
CA ASP A 72 -15.80 -6.51 6.85
C ASP A 72 -14.33 -6.54 6.36
N LEU A 73 -13.35 -6.30 7.24
CA LEU A 73 -11.90 -6.41 6.93
C LEU A 73 -11.46 -7.84 6.60
N GLY A 74 -12.08 -8.85 7.22
CA GLY A 74 -11.85 -10.26 6.89
C GLY A 74 -12.22 -10.62 5.44
N LEU A 75 -13.13 -9.88 4.82
CA LEU A 75 -13.53 -10.05 3.42
C LEU A 75 -12.54 -9.37 2.46
N ALA A 76 -12.08 -8.15 2.77
CA ALA A 76 -11.08 -7.42 2.00
C ALA A 76 -9.77 -8.21 1.84
N ARG A 77 -9.34 -8.93 2.90
CA ARG A 77 -8.21 -9.87 2.90
C ARG A 77 -8.26 -10.89 1.76
N ARG A 78 -9.42 -11.48 1.47
CA ARG A 78 -9.54 -12.58 0.49
C ARG A 78 -9.40 -12.11 -0.96
N LEU A 79 -9.72 -10.84 -1.24
CA LEU A 79 -9.62 -10.26 -2.57
C LEU A 79 -8.19 -9.81 -2.90
N ALA A 80 -7.32 -9.81 -1.90
CA ALA A 80 -6.01 -9.19 -1.93
C ALA A 80 -4.86 -10.24 -1.99
N ALA A 81 -5.17 -11.48 -2.37
CA ALA A 81 -4.22 -12.60 -2.28
C ALA A 81 -3.37 -12.85 -3.55
N GLU A 82 -3.55 -12.09 -4.62
CA GLU A 82 -2.82 -12.35 -5.87
C GLU A 82 -1.75 -11.29 -6.13
N GLU A 83 -0.50 -11.65 -5.89
CA GLU A 83 0.68 -10.91 -6.38
C GLU A 83 1.38 -11.75 -7.45
N LYS A 84 1.59 -11.14 -8.64
CA LYS A 84 2.40 -11.77 -9.67
C LYS A 84 3.87 -11.42 -9.43
N PRO A 85 4.81 -12.39 -9.50
CA PRO A 85 6.23 -12.09 -9.49
C PRO A 85 6.58 -11.12 -10.61
N THR A 86 7.44 -10.15 -10.33
CA THR A 86 7.93 -9.16 -11.31
C THR A 86 8.78 -9.79 -12.42
N ALA A 87 9.27 -11.02 -12.22
CA ALA A 87 10.08 -11.74 -13.19
C ALA A 87 9.33 -11.93 -14.52
N GLY A 88 9.88 -11.36 -15.60
CA GLY A 88 9.34 -11.48 -16.95
C GLY A 88 8.26 -10.46 -17.31
N MET A 89 7.92 -9.52 -16.42
CA MET A 89 7.02 -8.40 -16.73
C MET A 89 7.73 -7.37 -17.62
N ASN A 90 7.02 -6.84 -18.63
CA ASN A 90 7.49 -5.67 -19.36
C ASN A 90 7.22 -4.37 -18.57
N PHE A 91 7.73 -3.23 -19.04
CA PHE A 91 7.58 -1.97 -18.30
C PHE A 91 6.10 -1.55 -18.10
N GLN A 92 5.24 -1.79 -19.09
CA GLN A 92 3.79 -1.53 -19.00
C GLN A 92 3.12 -2.40 -17.93
N ASP A 93 3.47 -3.69 -17.86
CA ASP A 93 2.98 -4.63 -16.85
C ASP A 93 3.43 -4.21 -15.44
N ILE A 94 4.67 -3.73 -15.33
CA ILE A 94 5.24 -3.24 -14.06
C ILE A 94 4.47 -2.02 -13.57
N LEU A 95 4.27 -1.01 -14.42
CA LEU A 95 3.50 0.19 -14.05
C LEU A 95 2.03 -0.15 -13.72
N SER A 96 1.41 -1.03 -14.51
CA SER A 96 0.04 -1.51 -14.22
C SER A 96 -0.05 -2.25 -12.88
N THR A 97 1.01 -2.97 -12.52
CA THR A 97 1.10 -3.67 -11.23
C THR A 97 1.30 -2.69 -10.08
N ALA A 98 2.11 -1.65 -10.26
CA ALA A 98 2.30 -0.57 -9.29
C ALA A 98 0.96 0.11 -8.96
N ILE A 99 0.23 0.58 -9.99
CA ILE A 99 -1.07 1.24 -9.83
C ILE A 99 -2.06 0.40 -9.02
N LYS A 100 -2.13 -0.91 -9.30
CA LYS A 100 -3.02 -1.83 -8.59
C LYS A 100 -2.59 -2.07 -7.15
N LYS A 101 -1.29 -2.06 -6.86
CA LYS A 101 -0.76 -2.18 -5.50
C LYS A 101 -1.19 -0.97 -4.67
N GLU A 102 -0.92 0.23 -5.16
CA GLU A 102 -1.29 1.48 -4.49
C GLU A 102 -2.82 1.62 -4.30
N GLU A 103 -3.61 1.23 -5.30
CA GLU A 103 -5.07 1.23 -5.21
C GLU A 103 -5.59 0.30 -4.10
N ARG A 104 -4.96 -0.86 -3.95
CA ARG A 104 -5.32 -1.85 -2.95
C ARG A 104 -4.92 -1.41 -1.54
N SER A 105 -3.70 -0.87 -1.40
CA SER A 105 -3.22 -0.28 -0.14
C SER A 105 -4.12 0.89 0.30
N GLY A 106 -4.39 1.83 -0.61
CA GLY A 106 -5.26 2.97 -0.36
C GLY A 106 -6.67 2.54 0.08
N SER A 107 -7.26 1.59 -0.64
CA SER A 107 -8.59 1.05 -0.30
C SER A 107 -8.61 0.36 1.06
N LEU A 108 -7.59 -0.43 1.39
CA LEU A 108 -7.45 -1.05 2.71
C LEU A 108 -7.39 0.02 3.81
N TYR A 109 -6.62 1.08 3.62
CA TYR A 109 -6.51 2.14 4.62
C TYR A 109 -7.80 2.96 4.79
N VAL A 110 -8.55 3.19 3.72
CA VAL A 110 -9.91 3.78 3.82
C VAL A 110 -10.81 2.88 4.67
N ASP A 111 -10.80 1.57 4.42
CA ASP A 111 -11.59 0.62 5.17
C ASP A 111 -11.16 0.55 6.65
N MET A 112 -9.85 0.53 6.91
CA MET A 112 -9.30 0.53 8.27
C MET A 112 -9.59 1.83 9.03
N ALA A 113 -9.58 2.98 8.36
CA ALA A 113 -9.98 4.25 8.95
C ALA A 113 -11.46 4.25 9.36
N ALA A 114 -12.34 3.81 8.45
CA ALA A 114 -13.79 3.70 8.71
C ALA A 114 -14.11 2.69 9.82
N ALA A 115 -13.30 1.62 9.91
CA ALA A 115 -13.39 0.56 10.90
C ALA A 115 -12.91 0.96 12.31
N SER A 116 -12.00 1.93 12.40
CA SER A 116 -11.31 2.31 13.63
C SER A 116 -12.25 3.03 14.60
N ALA A 117 -12.34 2.53 15.84
CA ALA A 117 -13.04 3.24 16.92
C ALA A 117 -12.15 4.31 17.58
N ASP A 118 -10.84 4.14 17.49
CA ASP A 118 -9.84 5.08 18.00
C ASP A 118 -9.58 6.21 16.99
N THR A 119 -9.60 7.46 17.47
CA THR A 119 -9.43 8.64 16.61
C THR A 119 -7.99 8.83 16.10
N GLU A 120 -6.99 8.42 16.88
CA GLU A 120 -5.58 8.49 16.47
C GLU A 120 -5.32 7.45 15.37
N ALA A 121 -5.76 6.21 15.58
CA ALA A 121 -5.65 5.15 14.57
C ALA A 121 -6.37 5.53 13.27
N ARG A 122 -7.58 6.10 13.36
CA ARG A 122 -8.31 6.60 12.19
C ARG A 122 -7.51 7.64 11.42
N SER A 123 -6.98 8.64 12.10
CA SER A 123 -6.21 9.71 11.46
C SER A 123 -4.94 9.19 10.77
N ILE A 124 -4.29 8.18 11.36
CA ILE A 124 -3.14 7.51 10.75
C ILE A 124 -3.56 6.82 9.44
N PHE A 125 -4.64 6.03 9.45
CA PHE A 125 -5.10 5.34 8.25
C PHE A 125 -5.60 6.30 7.16
N GLU A 126 -6.27 7.39 7.52
CA GLU A 126 -6.64 8.44 6.56
C GLU A 126 -5.43 9.07 5.89
N ARG A 127 -4.36 9.31 6.66
CA ARG A 127 -3.10 9.82 6.13
C ARG A 127 -2.44 8.82 5.17
N LEU A 128 -2.34 7.55 5.58
CA LEU A 128 -1.77 6.48 4.74
C LEU A 128 -2.56 6.36 3.43
N ALA A 129 -3.89 6.31 3.48
CA ALA A 129 -4.73 6.29 2.27
C ALA A 129 -4.45 7.46 1.32
N ALA A 130 -4.20 8.66 1.86
CA ALA A 130 -3.84 9.83 1.07
C ALA A 130 -2.41 9.76 0.50
N GLU A 131 -1.48 9.10 1.18
CA GLU A 131 -0.12 8.80 0.72
C GLU A 131 -0.18 7.80 -0.46
N GLU A 132 -0.86 6.66 -0.30
CA GLU A 132 -1.06 5.66 -1.37
C GLU A 132 -1.74 6.25 -2.61
N THR A 133 -2.71 7.16 -2.42
CA THR A 133 -3.37 7.84 -3.54
C THR A 133 -2.39 8.70 -4.34
N ARG A 134 -1.38 9.31 -3.69
CA ARG A 134 -0.35 10.08 -4.38
C ARG A 134 0.61 9.18 -5.15
N HIS A 135 1.00 8.05 -4.56
CA HIS A 135 1.82 7.05 -5.24
C HIS A 135 1.11 6.50 -6.48
N LYS A 136 -0.17 6.13 -6.35
CA LYS A 136 -1.02 5.68 -7.45
C LYS A 136 -1.01 6.67 -8.61
N ARG A 137 -1.30 7.94 -8.34
CA ARG A 137 -1.33 9.00 -9.36
C ARG A 137 -0.01 9.16 -10.08
N TYR A 138 1.10 9.10 -9.35
CA TYR A 138 2.42 9.15 -9.97
C TYR A 138 2.62 8.02 -10.99
N PHE A 139 2.23 6.78 -10.65
CA PHE A 139 2.35 5.67 -11.60
C PHE A 139 1.35 5.76 -12.76
N GLU A 140 0.15 6.29 -12.55
CA GLU A 140 -0.83 6.56 -13.62
C GLU A 140 -0.27 7.59 -14.61
N GLU A 141 0.29 8.71 -14.13
CA GLU A 141 0.92 9.75 -14.96
C GLU A 141 2.14 9.22 -15.72
N LEU A 142 2.96 8.38 -15.06
CA LEU A 142 4.11 7.75 -15.67
C LEU A 142 3.68 6.76 -16.77
N TYR A 143 2.64 5.98 -16.53
CA TYR A 143 2.06 5.08 -17.53
C TYR A 143 1.55 5.86 -18.74
N GLU A 144 0.80 6.94 -18.51
CA GLU A 144 0.27 7.76 -19.61
C GLU A 144 1.39 8.43 -20.42
N THR A 145 2.46 8.85 -19.76
CA THR A 145 3.59 9.52 -20.42
C THR A 145 4.45 8.56 -21.23
N GLU A 146 4.76 7.38 -20.70
CA GLU A 146 5.74 6.45 -21.29
C GLU A 146 5.09 5.38 -22.18
N ILE A 147 3.81 5.04 -21.96
CA ILE A 147 3.13 3.97 -22.71
C ILE A 147 2.07 4.53 -23.65
N SER A 148 1.24 5.48 -23.18
CA SER A 148 0.12 5.98 -24.01
C SER A 148 0.54 6.99 -25.08
N ARG A 149 1.77 7.53 -25.04
CA ARG A 149 2.32 8.42 -26.09
C ARG A 149 2.98 7.70 -27.25
N ASP A 150 3.31 6.42 -27.09
CA ASP A 150 3.99 5.59 -28.10
C ASP A 150 3.02 4.73 -28.94
N ASN A 151 1.70 4.94 -28.81
CA ASN A 151 0.64 4.38 -29.68
C ASN A 151 -0.07 5.48 -30.48
#